data_AF-A0A6T8LH84-F1
#
_entry.id   AF-A0A6T8LH84-F1
#
_cell.length_a   1.000
_cell.length_b   1.000
_cell.length_c   1.000
_cell.angle_alpha   90.00
_cell.angle_beta   90.00
_cell.angle_gamma   90.00
#
_symmetry.space_group_name_H-M   'P 1'
#
loop_
_entity.id
_entity.type
_entity.pdbx_description
1 polymer ?
#
loop_
_entity_poly.entity_id
_entity_poly.type
_entity_poly.pdbx_seq_one_letter_code
_entity_poly.pdbx_strand_id
1 'polypeptide(L)'
;AIMKLSCILFLGLSTVITVAENPVLRRAVYAGPKECDEIDKVKAGDKLGMHYTGTIDESSKTGDPGSKFDSTHDRDRVYEVTIGYGEVIDGWDEGLIGLCRGAQAILVIPPDKAYGQKGAGDIIPGDATLRFDVEVVSVSKPPPVSDLFIELDVDQDGVLTVEEIHAHFRRGDPDAEMPPDLMEKDDTNQDGVVSREEFEFGGPRMPKDMCHEMLFLHSQPNTVGLAIRWICERRDSPVEPKIEERKIEGEL
;
A
#
# COMPACT_ATOMS: atom_id res chain seq x y z
N ALA A 1 32.24 66.64 36.29
CA ALA A 1 32.14 66.36 34.85
C ALA A 1 31.41 65.03 34.68
N ILE A 2 30.32 65.04 33.93
CA ILE A 2 29.31 63.97 33.89
C ILE A 2 29.77 62.85 32.96
N MET A 3 29.81 61.63 33.50
CA MET A 3 30.08 60.37 32.82
C MET A 3 28.86 60.02 31.95
N LYS A 4 29.00 60.06 30.61
CA LYS A 4 27.96 59.59 29.68
C LYS A 4 28.17 58.10 29.40
N LEU A 5 27.46 57.27 30.14
CA LEU A 5 27.37 55.82 29.92
C LEU A 5 26.21 55.56 28.95
N SER A 6 26.53 55.27 27.69
CA SER A 6 25.53 55.00 26.65
C SER A 6 25.23 53.50 26.63
N CYS A 7 24.13 53.09 27.26
CA CYS A 7 23.59 51.73 27.17
C CYS A 7 22.93 51.54 25.79
N ILE A 8 23.56 50.76 24.92
CA ILE A 8 22.95 50.28 23.68
C ILE A 8 22.16 49.02 24.02
N LEU A 9 20.83 49.16 24.12
CA LEU A 9 19.90 48.06 24.29
C LEU A 9 19.77 47.32 22.94
N PHE A 10 20.48 46.19 22.80
CA PHE A 10 20.22 45.25 21.70
C PHE A 10 18.95 44.46 22.04
N LEU A 11 17.82 44.87 21.48
CA LEU A 11 16.60 44.06 21.45
C LEU A 11 16.84 42.89 20.49
N GLY A 12 17.25 41.75 21.04
CA GLY A 12 17.32 40.48 20.33
C GLY A 12 15.91 40.02 19.98
N LEU A 13 15.49 40.23 18.74
CA LEU A 13 14.29 39.63 18.19
C LEU A 13 14.60 38.16 17.84
N SER A 14 14.49 37.26 18.83
CA SER A 14 14.49 35.83 18.55
C SER A 14 13.20 35.48 17.82
N THR A 15 13.27 35.38 16.49
CA THR A 15 12.23 34.76 15.69
C THR A 15 12.16 33.29 16.06
N VAL A 16 11.14 32.92 16.83
CA VAL A 16 10.77 31.53 17.04
C VAL A 16 10.21 31.02 15.71
N ILE A 17 11.02 30.25 14.98
CA ILE A 17 10.55 29.52 13.80
C ILE A 17 9.66 28.39 14.34
N THR A 18 8.35 28.54 14.19
CA THR A 18 7.42 27.43 14.41
C THR A 18 7.57 26.48 13.24
N VAL A 19 8.29 25.37 13.45
CA VAL A 19 8.26 24.24 12.52
C VAL A 19 6.83 23.71 12.54
N ALA A 20 6.12 23.79 11.42
CA ALA A 20 4.84 23.11 11.29
C ALA A 20 5.12 21.60 11.27
N GLU A 21 4.84 20.91 12.36
CA GLU A 21 4.81 19.45 12.35
C GLU A 21 3.75 19.01 11.34
N ASN A 22 4.15 18.23 10.34
CA ASN A 22 3.19 17.62 9.43
C ASN A 22 2.32 16.66 10.26
N PRO A 23 0.98 16.78 10.19
CA PRO A 23 0.11 15.92 10.97
C PRO A 23 0.30 14.48 10.49
N VAL A 24 0.73 13.60 11.38
CA VAL A 24 0.96 12.18 11.10
C VAL A 24 -0.34 11.42 11.36
N LEU A 25 -0.62 10.39 10.56
CA LEU A 25 -1.68 9.40 10.82
C LEU A 25 -1.55 8.84 12.24
N ARG A 26 -2.62 8.91 13.04
CA ARG A 26 -2.65 8.35 14.40
C ARG A 26 -3.71 7.27 14.52
N ARG A 27 -3.36 6.19 15.20
CA ARG A 27 -4.25 5.06 15.48
C ARG A 27 -4.29 4.78 16.98
N ALA A 28 -5.49 4.57 17.51
CA ALA A 28 -5.70 4.12 18.88
C ALA A 28 -6.79 3.05 18.94
N VAL A 29 -6.43 1.83 19.33
CA VAL A 29 -7.39 0.75 19.62
C VAL A 29 -7.92 0.94 21.03
N TYR A 30 -9.23 1.16 21.17
CA TYR A 30 -9.85 1.45 22.47
C TYR A 30 -10.72 0.30 22.99
N ALA A 31 -11.18 -0.60 22.12
CA ALA A 31 -11.93 -1.80 22.50
C ALA A 31 -11.61 -2.99 21.57
N GLY A 32 -11.95 -4.19 22.05
CA GLY A 32 -11.67 -5.44 21.34
C GLY A 32 -10.24 -5.96 21.51
N PRO A 33 -9.87 -7.05 20.79
CA PRO A 33 -8.56 -7.68 20.89
C PRO A 33 -7.47 -6.80 20.27
N LYS A 34 -6.34 -6.66 20.97
CA LYS A 34 -5.13 -6.00 20.46
C LYS A 34 -4.19 -6.96 19.74
N GLU A 35 -4.28 -8.23 20.10
CA GLU A 35 -3.53 -9.33 19.51
C GLU A 35 -4.52 -10.45 19.18
N CYS A 36 -4.26 -11.13 18.07
CA CYS A 36 -5.09 -12.18 17.50
C CYS A 36 -4.24 -13.07 16.62
N ASP A 37 -4.79 -14.22 16.26
CA ASP A 37 -4.16 -15.14 15.32
C ASP A 37 -4.00 -14.52 13.92
N GLU A 38 -3.04 -15.02 13.16
CA GLU A 38 -2.69 -14.53 11.81
C GLU A 38 -3.83 -14.64 10.79
N ILE A 39 -4.90 -15.37 11.09
CA ILE A 39 -6.11 -15.47 10.27
C ILE A 39 -7.09 -14.33 10.53
N ASP A 40 -7.09 -13.77 11.74
CA ASP A 40 -8.00 -12.72 12.19
C ASP A 40 -7.35 -11.34 12.15
N LYS A 41 -6.07 -11.28 11.78
CA LYS A 41 -5.28 -10.05 11.68
C LYS A 41 -5.33 -9.50 10.26
N VAL A 42 -5.68 -8.22 10.13
CA VAL A 42 -5.79 -7.53 8.85
C VAL A 42 -4.42 -7.37 8.19
N LYS A 43 -4.31 -7.82 6.95
CA LYS A 43 -3.12 -7.66 6.09
C LYS A 43 -3.50 -6.97 4.78
N ALA A 44 -2.47 -6.45 4.11
CA ALA A 44 -2.64 -5.96 2.75
C ALA A 44 -3.14 -7.11 1.85
N GLY A 45 -4.15 -6.80 1.06
CA GLY A 45 -4.88 -7.70 0.17
C GLY A 45 -6.07 -8.41 0.79
N ASP A 46 -6.28 -8.33 2.11
CA ASP A 46 -7.48 -8.90 2.73
C ASP A 46 -8.73 -8.08 2.39
N LYS A 47 -9.86 -8.80 2.27
CA LYS A 47 -11.18 -8.20 2.21
C LYS A 47 -11.69 -7.98 3.65
N LEU A 48 -11.82 -6.72 4.01
CA LEU A 48 -12.26 -6.22 5.30
C LEU A 48 -13.75 -5.87 5.26
N GLY A 49 -14.53 -6.40 6.21
CA GLY A 49 -15.86 -5.89 6.52
C GLY A 49 -15.80 -5.07 7.80
N MET A 50 -16.23 -3.82 7.76
CA MET A 50 -16.23 -2.95 8.94
C MET A 50 -17.43 -2.02 9.03
N HIS A 51 -17.71 -1.60 10.26
CA HIS A 51 -18.50 -0.40 10.52
C HIS A 51 -17.58 0.79 10.73
N TYR A 52 -18.00 1.96 10.25
CA TYR A 52 -17.31 3.20 10.54
C TYR A 52 -18.27 4.37 10.77
N THR A 53 -17.76 5.37 11.48
CA THR A 53 -18.33 6.71 11.54
C THR A 53 -17.22 7.73 11.30
N GLY A 54 -17.39 8.54 10.25
CA GLY A 54 -16.48 9.59 9.84
C GLY A 54 -16.94 10.96 10.34
N THR A 55 -16.03 11.67 11.02
CA THR A 55 -16.24 13.01 11.56
C THR A 55 -15.07 13.92 11.22
N ILE A 56 -15.29 15.23 11.15
CA ILE A 56 -14.19 16.21 11.11
C ILE A 56 -13.50 16.21 12.48
N ASP A 57 -12.18 16.01 12.49
CA ASP A 57 -11.42 15.96 13.73
C ASP A 57 -11.34 17.32 14.42
N GLU A 58 -11.26 17.32 15.75
CA GLU A 58 -11.13 18.54 16.56
C GLU A 58 -9.88 19.36 16.23
N SER A 59 -8.81 18.70 15.75
CA SER A 59 -7.58 19.37 15.34
C SER A 59 -7.60 19.87 13.89
N SER A 60 -8.69 19.64 13.16
CA SER A 60 -8.82 20.09 11.77
C SER A 60 -8.79 21.61 11.68
N LYS A 61 -8.07 22.12 10.68
CA LYS A 61 -8.00 23.56 10.40
C LYS A 61 -9.21 24.07 9.62
N THR A 62 -9.94 23.17 9.00
CA THR A 62 -11.08 23.45 8.12
C THR A 62 -12.25 22.53 8.44
N GLY A 63 -13.46 22.99 8.12
CA GLY A 63 -14.70 22.31 8.47
C GLY A 63 -15.16 22.56 9.90
N ASP A 64 -16.33 22.02 10.22
CA ASP A 64 -16.94 22.12 11.55
C ASP A 64 -16.46 20.94 12.43
N PRO A 65 -15.68 21.18 13.49
CA PRO A 65 -15.18 20.12 14.38
C PRO A 65 -16.30 19.22 14.92
N GLY A 66 -16.06 17.92 14.92
CA GLY A 66 -17.02 16.91 15.38
C GLY A 66 -18.20 16.67 14.42
N SER A 67 -18.30 17.41 13.33
CA SER A 67 -19.38 17.23 12.34
C SER A 67 -19.25 15.85 11.66
N LYS A 68 -20.31 15.06 11.75
CA LYS A 68 -20.42 13.74 11.11
C LYS A 68 -20.73 13.91 9.64
N PHE A 69 -19.87 13.39 8.77
CA PHE A 69 -20.09 13.41 7.33
C PHE A 69 -20.61 12.08 6.78
N ASP A 70 -20.26 10.96 7.42
CA ASP A 70 -20.71 9.64 6.98
C ASP A 70 -20.71 8.61 8.11
N SER A 71 -21.59 7.62 8.03
CA SER A 71 -21.62 6.47 8.94
C SER A 71 -22.30 5.27 8.30
N THR A 72 -21.72 4.09 8.50
CA THR A 72 -22.35 2.83 8.09
C THR A 72 -23.54 2.45 8.95
N HIS A 73 -23.59 2.92 10.20
CA HIS A 73 -24.71 2.65 11.10
C HIS A 73 -25.99 3.33 10.62
N ASP A 74 -25.87 4.50 9.98
CA ASP A 74 -27.03 5.18 9.38
C ASP A 74 -27.65 4.40 8.22
N ARG A 75 -26.91 3.43 7.65
CA ARG A 75 -27.29 2.63 6.49
C ARG A 75 -27.54 1.16 6.83
N ASP A 76 -27.42 0.78 8.11
CA ASP A 76 -27.57 -0.58 8.64
C ASP A 76 -26.87 -1.67 7.81
N ARG A 77 -25.70 -1.35 7.24
CA ARG A 77 -24.91 -2.27 6.41
C ARG A 77 -23.42 -2.13 6.66
N VAL A 78 -22.73 -3.25 6.67
CA VAL A 78 -21.26 -3.30 6.75
C VAL A 78 -20.66 -2.72 5.47
N TYR A 79 -19.55 -1.99 5.59
CA TYR A 79 -18.75 -1.57 4.45
C TYR A 79 -17.69 -2.62 4.18
N GLU A 80 -17.70 -3.17 2.97
CA GLU A 80 -16.72 -4.16 2.52
C GLU A 80 -15.70 -3.52 1.58
N VAL A 81 -14.42 -3.76 1.82
CA VAL A 81 -13.35 -3.19 1.01
C VAL A 81 -12.08 -4.03 1.06
N THR A 82 -11.24 -3.93 0.03
CA THR A 82 -9.91 -4.54 0.00
C THR A 82 -8.87 -3.53 0.46
N ILE A 83 -8.06 -3.89 1.46
CA ILE A 83 -7.08 -2.98 2.06
C ILE A 83 -5.70 -3.17 1.41
N GLY A 84 -4.99 -2.08 1.15
CA GLY A 84 -3.58 -2.10 0.72
C GLY A 84 -3.35 -2.09 -0.79
N TYR A 85 -4.39 -1.80 -1.59
CA TYR A 85 -4.32 -1.68 -3.06
C TYR A 85 -4.67 -0.28 -3.57
N GLY A 86 -4.85 0.72 -2.70
CA GLY A 86 -5.24 2.08 -3.08
C GLY A 86 -6.69 2.20 -3.55
N GLU A 87 -7.55 1.24 -3.18
CA GLU A 87 -9.01 1.33 -3.44
C GLU A 87 -9.70 2.36 -2.52
N VAL A 88 -9.05 2.71 -1.41
CA VAL A 88 -9.51 3.69 -0.41
C VAL A 88 -8.45 4.74 -0.16
N ILE A 89 -8.76 5.73 0.67
CA ILE A 89 -7.80 6.74 1.09
C ILE A 89 -6.58 6.08 1.78
N ASP A 90 -5.38 6.61 1.52
CA ASP A 90 -4.11 6.07 2.04
C ASP A 90 -4.13 5.87 3.57
N GLY A 91 -4.82 6.75 4.31
CA GLY A 91 -4.93 6.63 5.76
C GLY A 91 -5.68 5.39 6.24
N TRP A 92 -6.59 4.85 5.43
CA TRP A 92 -7.24 3.56 5.72
C TRP A 92 -6.31 2.41 5.37
N ASP A 93 -5.68 2.47 4.20
CA ASP A 93 -4.73 1.46 3.76
C ASP A 93 -3.57 1.27 4.74
N GLU A 94 -3.07 2.35 5.35
CA GLU A 94 -2.03 2.28 6.37
C GLU A 94 -2.59 2.02 7.79
N GLY A 95 -3.73 2.64 8.12
CA GLY A 95 -4.26 2.67 9.48
C GLY A 95 -4.89 1.35 9.93
N LEU A 96 -5.52 0.62 9.00
CA LEU A 96 -6.28 -0.59 9.30
C LEU A 96 -5.39 -1.84 9.36
N ILE A 97 -4.22 -1.83 8.73
CA ILE A 97 -3.28 -2.96 8.75
C ILE A 97 -2.83 -3.27 10.19
N GLY A 98 -2.91 -4.55 10.53
CA GLY A 98 -2.53 -5.09 11.83
C GLY A 98 -3.62 -5.02 12.90
N LEU A 99 -4.80 -4.45 12.60
CA LEU A 99 -5.97 -4.58 13.47
C LEU A 99 -6.48 -6.02 13.47
N CYS A 100 -7.16 -6.38 14.56
CA CYS A 100 -7.76 -7.69 14.73
C CYS A 100 -9.26 -7.64 14.44
N ARG A 101 -9.82 -8.75 13.98
CA ARG A 101 -11.27 -8.94 13.93
C ARG A 101 -11.90 -8.67 15.31
N GLY A 102 -12.96 -7.87 15.33
CA GLY A 102 -13.65 -7.41 16.53
C GLY A 102 -12.97 -6.23 17.24
N ALA A 103 -11.85 -5.72 16.74
CA ALA A 103 -11.21 -4.54 17.30
C ALA A 103 -11.96 -3.26 16.88
N GLN A 104 -12.07 -2.34 17.83
CA GLN A 104 -12.55 -0.98 17.59
C GLN A 104 -11.43 0.02 17.79
N ALA A 105 -11.24 0.88 16.79
CA ALA A 105 -10.11 1.80 16.74
C ALA A 105 -10.54 3.18 16.26
N ILE A 106 -9.81 4.19 16.71
CA ILE A 106 -9.90 5.55 16.20
C ILE A 106 -8.71 5.77 15.27
N LEU A 107 -8.99 6.22 14.05
CA LEU A 107 -8.01 6.69 13.09
C LEU A 107 -8.16 8.21 12.94
N VAL A 108 -7.10 8.96 13.23
CA VAL A 108 -7.01 10.39 12.92
C VAL A 108 -6.13 10.53 11.69
N ILE A 109 -6.75 10.91 10.59
CA ILE A 109 -6.16 10.89 9.25
C ILE A 109 -5.91 12.33 8.81
N PRO A 110 -4.65 12.70 8.57
CA PRO A 110 -4.30 14.01 8.05
C PRO A 110 -4.77 14.17 6.60
N PRO A 111 -4.93 15.42 6.12
CA PRO A 111 -5.49 15.67 4.79
C PRO A 111 -4.68 15.06 3.64
N ASP A 112 -3.36 14.99 3.76
CA ASP A 112 -2.46 14.39 2.76
C ASP A 112 -2.69 12.88 2.56
N LYS A 113 -3.25 12.20 3.57
CA LYS A 113 -3.64 10.78 3.50
C LYS A 113 -5.16 10.57 3.42
N ALA A 114 -5.90 11.64 3.16
CA ALA A 114 -7.36 11.65 3.02
C ALA A 114 -7.76 12.28 1.66
N TYR A 115 -8.42 13.44 1.66
CA TYR A 115 -8.94 14.09 0.45
C TYR A 115 -8.12 15.33 0.01
N GLY A 116 -7.01 15.61 0.69
CA GLY A 116 -6.09 16.70 0.39
C GLY A 116 -6.75 18.08 0.34
N GLN A 117 -6.13 18.99 -0.41
CA GLN A 117 -6.61 20.37 -0.58
C GLN A 117 -7.95 20.47 -1.31
N LYS A 118 -8.32 19.45 -2.09
CA LYS A 118 -9.57 19.44 -2.86
C LYS A 118 -10.78 19.12 -1.99
N GLY A 119 -10.59 18.34 -0.93
CA GLY A 119 -11.71 17.81 -0.16
C GLY A 119 -12.57 16.84 -0.97
N ALA A 120 -13.80 16.61 -0.52
CA ALA A 120 -14.77 15.74 -1.18
C ALA A 120 -16.14 16.44 -1.26
N GLY A 121 -16.39 17.07 -2.42
CA GLY A 121 -17.63 17.81 -2.70
C GLY A 121 -17.89 18.90 -1.66
N ASP A 122 -19.15 19.04 -1.26
CA ASP A 122 -19.58 20.00 -0.24
C ASP A 122 -19.58 19.38 1.18
N ILE A 123 -19.19 18.11 1.32
CA ILE A 123 -19.31 17.35 2.56
C ILE A 123 -18.01 17.40 3.35
N ILE A 124 -16.86 17.27 2.67
CA ILE A 124 -15.55 17.29 3.30
C ILE A 124 -14.77 18.48 2.73
N PRO A 125 -14.43 19.48 3.56
CA PRO A 125 -13.66 20.62 3.10
C PRO A 125 -12.22 20.21 2.75
N GLY A 126 -11.59 21.00 1.89
CA GLY A 126 -10.16 20.88 1.60
C GLY A 126 -9.31 21.05 2.86
N ASP A 127 -8.19 20.32 2.93
CA ASP A 127 -7.23 20.32 4.03
C ASP A 127 -7.82 19.90 5.40
N ALA A 128 -8.97 19.21 5.39
CA ALA A 128 -9.59 18.73 6.62
C ALA A 128 -8.86 17.51 7.18
N THR A 129 -8.61 17.52 8.49
CA THR A 129 -8.21 16.32 9.24
C THR A 129 -9.45 15.53 9.60
N LEU A 130 -9.45 14.23 9.33
CA LEU A 130 -10.61 13.38 9.55
C LEU A 130 -10.39 12.46 10.75
N ARG A 131 -11.45 12.24 11.52
CA ARG A 131 -11.51 11.24 12.57
C ARG A 131 -12.48 10.15 12.16
N PHE A 132 -11.97 8.93 12.02
CA PHE A 132 -12.78 7.74 11.80
C PHE A 132 -12.82 6.90 13.06
N ASP A 133 -14.03 6.57 13.48
CA ASP A 133 -14.29 5.52 14.45
C ASP A 133 -14.60 4.24 13.66
N VAL A 134 -13.78 3.20 13.80
CA VAL A 134 -13.88 1.97 13.00
C VAL A 134 -14.05 0.74 13.88
N GLU A 135 -14.86 -0.20 13.43
CA GLU A 135 -15.05 -1.52 14.03
C GLU A 135 -14.85 -2.60 12.98
N VAL A 136 -13.85 -3.46 13.17
CA VAL A 136 -13.60 -4.58 12.28
C VAL A 136 -14.59 -5.69 12.57
N VAL A 137 -15.53 -5.94 11.66
CA VAL A 137 -16.55 -6.98 11.81
C VAL A 137 -16.06 -8.32 11.26
N SER A 138 -15.45 -8.30 10.07
CA SER A 138 -14.94 -9.49 9.41
C SER A 138 -13.61 -9.23 8.72
N VAL A 139 -12.77 -10.24 8.74
CA VAL A 139 -11.55 -10.32 7.94
C VAL A 139 -11.67 -11.59 7.13
N SER A 140 -11.66 -11.43 5.82
CA SER A 140 -11.67 -12.55 4.88
C SER A 140 -10.49 -12.37 3.95
N LYS A 141 -9.68 -13.40 3.83
CA LYS A 141 -8.71 -13.44 2.75
C LYS A 141 -9.53 -13.48 1.45
N PRO A 142 -9.16 -12.74 0.40
CA PRO A 142 -9.69 -13.06 -0.91
C PRO A 142 -9.51 -14.57 -1.10
N PRO A 143 -10.42 -15.26 -1.81
CA PRO A 143 -10.12 -16.60 -2.26
C PRO A 143 -8.69 -16.54 -2.79
N PRO A 144 -7.78 -17.47 -2.43
CA PRO A 144 -6.58 -17.59 -3.23
C PRO A 144 -7.11 -17.59 -4.65
N VAL A 145 -6.72 -16.60 -5.46
CA VAL A 145 -6.89 -16.71 -6.91
C VAL A 145 -6.29 -18.07 -7.15
N SER A 146 -7.13 -19.07 -7.38
CA SER A 146 -6.76 -20.48 -7.28
C SER A 146 -5.52 -20.59 -8.11
N ASP A 147 -4.34 -20.71 -7.46
CA ASP A 147 -3.08 -20.18 -7.99
C ASP A 147 -3.05 -20.59 -9.45
N LEU A 148 -3.36 -19.66 -10.37
CA LEU A 148 -3.53 -20.05 -11.76
C LEU A 148 -2.20 -20.65 -12.23
N PHE A 149 -1.12 -20.14 -11.65
CA PHE A 149 0.17 -20.76 -11.57
C PHE A 149 0.16 -22.24 -11.15
N ILE A 150 -0.33 -22.64 -9.99
CA ILE A 150 -0.38 -24.06 -9.55
C ILE A 150 -1.29 -24.92 -10.45
N GLU A 151 -2.36 -24.36 -11.01
CA GLU A 151 -3.23 -25.12 -11.93
C GLU A 151 -2.62 -25.30 -13.33
N LEU A 152 -1.77 -24.36 -13.74
CA LEU A 152 -1.04 -24.38 -15.01
C LEU A 152 0.30 -25.13 -14.90
N ASP A 153 0.99 -25.02 -13.77
CA ASP A 153 2.26 -25.67 -13.39
C ASP A 153 1.96 -27.14 -13.02
N VAL A 154 1.78 -27.95 -14.05
CA VAL A 154 1.31 -29.34 -13.90
C VAL A 154 2.42 -30.19 -13.27
N ASP A 155 3.68 -29.86 -13.51
CA ASP A 155 4.83 -30.57 -12.98
C ASP A 155 5.39 -30.01 -11.67
N GLN A 156 4.86 -28.88 -11.20
CA GLN A 156 5.16 -28.22 -9.92
C GLN A 156 6.62 -27.77 -9.82
N ASP A 157 7.22 -27.41 -10.95
CA ASP A 157 8.61 -26.95 -11.00
C ASP A 157 8.78 -25.46 -10.66
N GLY A 158 7.66 -24.74 -10.48
CA GLY A 158 7.65 -23.32 -10.14
C GLY A 158 7.83 -22.39 -11.35
N VAL A 159 7.69 -22.92 -12.57
CA VAL A 159 7.84 -22.22 -13.84
C VAL A 159 6.66 -22.57 -14.75
N LEU A 160 6.09 -21.59 -15.46
CA LEU A 160 5.09 -21.86 -16.50
C LEU A 160 5.74 -21.89 -17.87
N THR A 161 5.77 -23.07 -18.48
CA THR A 161 6.21 -23.24 -19.86
C THR A 161 5.10 -22.85 -20.85
N VAL A 162 5.49 -22.52 -22.09
CA VAL A 162 4.54 -22.31 -23.20
C VAL A 162 3.66 -23.54 -23.37
N GLU A 163 4.21 -24.73 -23.21
CA GLU A 163 3.52 -26.00 -23.35
C GLU A 163 2.41 -26.19 -22.33
N GLU A 164 2.65 -25.83 -21.07
CA GLU A 164 1.69 -25.93 -19.98
C GLU A 164 0.53 -24.95 -20.13
N ILE A 165 0.87 -23.69 -20.45
CA ILE A 165 -0.11 -22.66 -20.79
C ILE A 165 -0.95 -23.13 -21.98
N HIS A 166 -0.31 -23.61 -23.05
CA HIS A 166 -0.98 -24.08 -24.27
C HIS A 166 -1.80 -25.37 -24.06
N ALA A 167 -1.38 -26.26 -23.17
CA ALA A 167 -2.14 -27.46 -22.80
C ALA A 167 -3.42 -27.12 -22.02
N HIS A 168 -3.38 -26.08 -21.20
CA HIS A 168 -4.56 -25.60 -20.48
C HIS A 168 -5.56 -24.91 -21.41
N PHE A 169 -5.12 -24.01 -22.31
CA PHE A 169 -6.00 -23.33 -23.27
C PHE A 169 -6.78 -24.32 -24.16
N ARG A 170 -6.12 -25.38 -24.63
CA ARG A 170 -6.76 -26.44 -25.44
C ARG A 170 -7.71 -27.34 -24.66
N ARG A 171 -7.70 -27.30 -23.32
CA ARG A 171 -8.59 -28.08 -22.46
C ARG A 171 -10.02 -27.51 -22.46
N GLY A 172 -10.16 -26.20 -22.64
CA GLY A 172 -11.44 -25.49 -22.71
C GLY A 172 -12.00 -25.40 -24.14
N ASP A 173 -11.13 -25.27 -25.15
CA ASP A 173 -11.48 -25.23 -26.56
C ASP A 173 -10.34 -25.82 -27.42
N PRO A 174 -10.53 -26.97 -28.10
CA PRO A 174 -9.50 -27.62 -28.91
C PRO A 174 -8.97 -26.79 -30.08
N ASP A 175 -9.77 -25.82 -30.55
CA ASP A 175 -9.46 -24.97 -31.71
C ASP A 175 -8.98 -23.55 -31.30
N ALA A 176 -8.80 -23.30 -29.99
CA ALA A 176 -8.30 -22.02 -29.51
C ALA A 176 -6.84 -21.82 -29.90
N GLU A 177 -6.59 -20.84 -30.77
CA GLU A 177 -5.26 -20.33 -31.04
C GLU A 177 -4.82 -19.42 -29.88
N MET A 178 -3.62 -19.68 -29.36
CA MET A 178 -3.04 -18.84 -28.32
C MET A 178 -2.80 -17.42 -28.87
N PRO A 179 -3.23 -16.35 -28.16
CA PRO A 179 -2.92 -14.99 -28.57
C PRO A 179 -1.39 -14.82 -28.73
N PRO A 180 -0.90 -14.28 -29.86
CA PRO A 180 0.53 -14.19 -30.14
C PRO A 180 1.31 -13.36 -29.10
N ASP A 181 0.62 -12.44 -28.42
CA ASP A 181 1.23 -11.45 -27.52
C ASP A 181 1.10 -11.83 -26.03
N LEU A 182 0.65 -13.05 -25.72
CA LEU A 182 0.42 -13.47 -24.32
C LEU A 182 1.75 -13.60 -23.55
N MET A 183 2.72 -14.31 -24.12
CA MET A 183 4.04 -14.49 -23.50
C MET A 183 4.86 -13.20 -23.52
N GLU A 184 4.71 -12.36 -24.54
CA GLU A 184 5.50 -11.13 -24.69
C GLU A 184 5.19 -10.07 -23.61
N LYS A 185 4.02 -10.18 -22.97
CA LYS A 185 3.58 -9.29 -21.90
C LYS A 185 4.01 -9.77 -20.51
N ASP A 186 4.06 -11.08 -20.31
CA ASP A 186 4.20 -11.70 -18.99
C ASP A 186 5.62 -12.31 -18.79
N ASP A 187 6.28 -12.80 -19.85
CA ASP A 187 7.71 -13.17 -19.88
C ASP A 187 8.56 -11.90 -19.92
N THR A 188 8.71 -11.32 -18.74
CA THR A 188 9.29 -10.00 -18.61
C THR A 188 10.83 -10.04 -18.70
N ASN A 189 11.48 -11.21 -18.51
CA ASN A 189 12.94 -11.39 -18.66
C ASN A 189 13.35 -11.98 -20.03
N GLN A 190 12.39 -12.38 -20.86
CA GLN A 190 12.56 -12.97 -22.18
C GLN A 190 13.36 -14.28 -22.19
N ASP A 191 13.22 -15.10 -21.14
CA ASP A 191 13.86 -16.42 -21.05
C ASP A 191 13.01 -17.56 -21.63
N GLY A 192 11.80 -17.25 -22.12
CA GLY A 192 10.89 -18.18 -22.77
C GLY A 192 9.98 -18.93 -21.81
N VAL A 193 10.04 -18.62 -20.52
CA VAL A 193 9.14 -19.15 -19.49
C VAL A 193 8.57 -18.02 -18.64
N VAL A 194 7.48 -18.28 -17.93
CA VAL A 194 6.93 -17.31 -16.97
C VAL A 194 7.16 -17.87 -15.57
N SER A 195 8.14 -17.33 -14.86
CA SER A 195 8.39 -17.68 -13.46
C SER A 195 7.24 -17.23 -12.54
N ARG A 196 7.14 -17.83 -11.35
CA ARG A 196 6.17 -17.40 -10.32
C ARG A 196 6.29 -15.90 -10.04
N GLU A 197 7.51 -15.39 -9.98
CA GLU A 197 7.77 -13.97 -9.73
C GLU A 197 7.30 -13.07 -10.89
N GLU A 198 7.39 -13.53 -12.13
CA GLU A 198 6.89 -12.80 -13.30
C GLU A 198 5.37 -12.84 -13.39
N PHE A 199 4.77 -13.98 -13.05
CA PHE A 199 3.33 -14.12 -12.98
C PHE A 199 2.71 -13.24 -11.87
N GLU A 200 3.35 -13.18 -10.69
CA GLU A 200 2.87 -12.42 -9.54
C GLU A 200 3.22 -10.91 -9.61
N PHE A 201 4.31 -10.52 -10.29
CA PHE A 201 4.85 -9.14 -10.24
C PHE A 201 5.21 -8.51 -11.61
N GLY A 202 4.91 -9.17 -12.74
CA GLY A 202 5.27 -8.79 -14.12
C GLY A 202 4.53 -7.58 -14.71
N GLY A 203 4.46 -6.48 -13.95
CA GLY A 203 4.18 -5.17 -14.54
C GLY A 203 5.36 -4.66 -15.39
N PRO A 204 5.14 -3.65 -16.26
CA PRO A 204 6.15 -3.20 -17.23
C PRO A 204 7.46 -2.77 -16.54
N ARG A 205 8.57 -3.44 -16.87
CA ARG A 205 9.93 -3.02 -16.50
C ARG A 205 10.35 -1.83 -17.36
N MET A 206 10.91 -0.80 -16.75
CA MET A 206 11.38 0.38 -17.47
C MET A 206 12.76 0.11 -18.13
N PRO A 207 12.95 0.35 -19.44
CA PRO A 207 14.22 0.15 -20.14
C PRO A 207 15.41 0.88 -19.47
N LYS A 208 16.62 0.32 -19.54
CA LYS A 208 17.82 0.83 -18.83
C LYS A 208 18.16 2.29 -19.19
N ASP A 209 17.98 2.65 -20.45
CA ASP A 209 18.16 4.00 -21.00
C ASP A 209 17.10 4.96 -20.45
N MET A 210 15.84 4.52 -20.37
CA MET A 210 14.76 5.28 -19.72
C MET A 210 14.98 5.47 -18.22
N CYS A 211 15.54 4.49 -17.50
CA CYS A 211 15.83 4.63 -16.07
C CYS A 211 16.79 5.79 -15.80
N HIS A 212 17.83 5.94 -16.61
CA HIS A 212 18.82 6.99 -16.42
C HIS A 212 18.22 8.38 -16.67
N GLU A 213 17.35 8.50 -17.68
CA GLU A 213 16.64 9.74 -18.02
C GLU A 213 15.55 10.08 -16.99
N MET A 214 14.78 9.08 -16.53
CA MET A 214 13.69 9.28 -15.57
C MET A 214 14.19 9.53 -14.15
N LEU A 215 15.30 8.90 -13.72
CA LEU A 215 15.98 9.22 -12.46
C LEU A 215 16.55 10.65 -12.48
N PHE A 216 17.02 11.11 -13.64
CA PHE A 216 17.52 12.47 -13.81
C PHE A 216 16.39 13.52 -13.76
N LEU A 217 15.28 13.25 -14.48
CA LEU A 217 14.10 14.13 -14.52
C LEU A 217 13.33 14.17 -13.18
N HIS A 218 13.35 13.08 -12.41
CA HIS A 218 12.60 12.93 -11.15
C HIS A 218 13.52 12.73 -9.94
N SER A 219 14.61 13.51 -9.86
CA SER A 219 15.59 13.45 -8.76
C SER A 219 15.04 13.86 -7.38
N GLN A 220 13.82 14.40 -7.32
CA GLN A 220 13.19 14.85 -6.09
C GLN A 220 12.55 13.67 -5.33
N PRO A 221 12.63 13.60 -3.99
CA PRO A 221 12.04 12.53 -3.18
C PRO A 221 10.53 12.71 -3.02
N ASN A 222 9.82 12.82 -4.13
CA ASN A 222 8.36 12.81 -4.20
C ASN A 222 7.88 11.42 -4.61
N THR A 223 6.58 11.17 -4.51
CA THR A 223 5.97 9.85 -4.78
C THR A 223 6.37 9.27 -6.13
N VAL A 224 6.50 10.11 -7.15
CA VAL A 224 6.91 9.71 -8.51
C VAL A 224 8.40 9.37 -8.57
N GLY A 225 9.26 10.20 -7.96
CA GLY A 225 10.70 9.96 -7.90
C GLY A 225 11.08 8.73 -7.07
N LEU A 226 10.37 8.46 -5.96
CA LEU A 226 10.55 7.26 -5.15
C LEU A 226 10.08 5.99 -5.89
N ALA A 227 8.97 6.06 -6.62
CA ALA A 227 8.50 4.95 -7.44
C ALA A 227 9.48 4.65 -8.60
N ILE A 228 9.94 5.66 -9.34
CA ILE A 228 10.93 5.49 -10.41
C ILE A 228 12.23 4.92 -9.85
N ARG A 229 12.69 5.41 -8.69
CA ARG A 229 13.89 4.92 -8.02
C ARG A 229 13.76 3.46 -7.58
N TRP A 230 12.64 3.08 -6.99
CA TRP A 230 12.37 1.69 -6.60
C TRP A 230 12.29 0.75 -7.81
N ILE A 231 11.66 1.19 -8.92
CA ILE A 231 11.58 0.44 -10.18
C ILE A 231 12.99 0.25 -10.78
N CYS A 232 13.86 1.27 -10.73
CA CYS A 232 15.22 1.20 -11.28
C CYS A 232 16.23 0.49 -10.35
N GLU A 233 16.09 0.58 -9.01
CA GLU A 233 16.96 -0.09 -8.02
C GLU A 233 16.70 -1.60 -7.94
N ARG A 234 15.49 -2.06 -8.30
CA ARG A 234 15.19 -3.50 -8.48
C ARG A 234 16.04 -4.18 -9.54
N ARG A 235 16.70 -3.44 -10.43
CA ARG A 235 17.54 -3.97 -11.50
C ARG A 235 18.87 -4.55 -11.00
N ASP A 236 19.42 -4.01 -9.91
CA ASP A 236 20.80 -4.29 -9.50
C ASP A 236 20.88 -5.26 -8.30
N SER A 237 19.76 -5.89 -7.91
CA SER A 237 19.75 -6.89 -6.84
C SER A 237 20.13 -8.27 -7.40
N PRO A 238 21.31 -8.83 -7.05
CA PRO A 238 21.70 -10.15 -7.53
C PRO A 238 20.84 -11.21 -6.83
N VAL A 239 20.05 -11.96 -7.60
CA VAL A 239 19.46 -13.21 -7.13
C VAL A 239 20.55 -14.27 -7.17
N GLU A 240 21.28 -14.45 -6.07
CA GLU A 240 22.12 -15.64 -5.91
C GLU A 240 21.23 -16.84 -5.50
N PRO A 241 21.27 -17.96 -6.25
CA PRO A 241 20.58 -19.17 -5.84
C PRO A 241 21.33 -19.85 -4.69
N LYS A 242 20.72 -19.90 -3.50
CA LYS A 242 21.18 -20.80 -2.42
C LYS A 242 20.66 -22.21 -2.67
N ILE A 243 21.43 -23.00 -3.42
CA ILE A 243 21.32 -24.46 -3.40
C ILE A 243 22.50 -24.99 -2.59
N GLU A 244 22.25 -25.32 -1.31
CA GLU A 244 23.22 -26.05 -0.50
C GLU A 244 22.96 -27.55 -0.70
N GLU A 245 23.66 -28.13 -1.67
CA GLU A 245 23.73 -29.57 -1.89
C GLU A 245 24.35 -30.24 -0.64
N ARG A 246 23.50 -30.83 0.22
CA ARG A 246 23.98 -31.74 1.26
C ARG A 246 24.40 -33.07 0.62
N LYS A 247 25.67 -33.13 0.26
CA LYS A 247 26.41 -34.34 -0.12
C LYS A 247 26.40 -35.32 1.06
N ILE A 248 25.57 -36.36 1.00
CA ILE A 248 25.69 -37.53 1.87
C ILE A 248 26.69 -38.47 1.17
N GLU A 249 27.97 -38.30 1.46
CA GLU A 249 28.96 -39.36 1.27
C GLU A 249 28.99 -40.20 2.55
N GLY A 250 28.62 -41.47 2.40
CA GLY A 250 28.78 -42.47 3.43
C GLY A 250 30.23 -42.91 3.55
N GLU A 251 30.71 -43.01 4.79
CA GLU A 251 31.81 -43.87 5.22
C GLU A 251 31.59 -44.21 6.70
N LEU A 252 31.09 -45.43 6.95
CA LEU A 252 31.53 -46.41 7.96
C LEU A 252 30.57 -47.62 7.97
#